data_AF-A0A4Q3VTT5-F1
#
_entry.id   AF-A0A4Q3VTT5-F1
#
_cell.length_a   1.000
_cell.length_b   1.000
_cell.length_c   1.000
_cell.angle_alpha   90.00
_cell.angle_beta   90.00
_cell.angle_gamma   90.00
#
_symmetry.space_group_name_H-M   'P 1'
#
loop_
_entity.id
_entity.type
_entity.pdbx_description
1 polymer ?
#
loop_
_entity_poly.entity_id
_entity_poly.type
_entity_poly.pdbx_seq_one_letter_code
_entity_poly.pdbx_strand_id
1 'polypeptide(L)' 'AVSHAHLRYVRPFPRNLGDILKSFKKVLVPEINNGQLIKIIRDQYLIDAKGYNKIMGVPITKSEMKEEIKKIL' A
#
# COMPACT_ATOMS: atom_id res chain seq x y z
N ALA A 1 -14.78 5.96 6.53
CA ALA A 1 -14.11 4.77 7.09
C ALA A 1 -13.03 4.31 6.11
N VAL A 2 -12.00 3.61 6.60
CA VAL A 2 -10.93 3.04 5.75
C VAL A 2 -10.74 1.57 6.10
N SER A 3 -10.36 0.75 5.12
CA SER A 3 -10.00 -0.66 5.33
C SER A 3 -8.48 -0.81 5.36
N HIS A 4 -7.98 -1.82 6.08
CA HIS A 4 -6.56 -2.12 6.17
C HIS A 4 -6.30 -3.59 5.83
N ALA A 5 -5.28 -3.83 5.01
CA ALA A 5 -4.77 -5.16 4.69
C ALA A 5 -3.29 -5.24 5.09
N HIS A 6 -2.92 -6.28 5.82
CA HIS A 6 -1.55 -6.51 6.25
C HIS A 6 -0.98 -7.77 5.57
N LEU A 7 0.11 -7.59 4.82
CA LEU A 7 0.79 -8.67 4.12
C LEU A 7 1.87 -9.27 5.02
N ARG A 8 1.73 -10.55 5.36
CA ARG A 8 2.77 -11.31 6.09
C ARG A 8 3.85 -11.87 5.19
N TYR A 9 3.46 -12.25 3.97
CA TYR A 9 4.34 -12.83 2.96
C TYR A 9 4.15 -12.08 1.65
N VAL A 10 5.26 -11.67 1.03
CA VAL A 10 5.26 -10.99 -0.27
C VAL A 10 5.38 -12.01 -1.41
N ARG A 11 6.01 -13.15 -1.16
CA ARG A 11 6.18 -14.22 -2.15
C ARG A 11 5.94 -15.59 -1.51
N PRO A 12 4.92 -16.34 -1.95
CA PRO A 12 3.84 -15.92 -2.84
C PRO A 12 2.88 -14.94 -2.14
N PHE A 13 2.25 -14.03 -2.90
CA PHE A 13 1.16 -13.23 -2.35
C PHE A 13 -0.08 -14.07 -2.03
N PRO A 14 -0.96 -13.59 -1.13
CA PRO A 14 -2.28 -14.17 -0.94
C PRO A 14 -3.06 -14.21 -2.25
N ARG A 15 -3.69 -15.36 -2.56
CA ARG A 15 -4.41 -15.58 -3.83
C ARG A 15 -5.54 -14.57 -4.07
N ASN A 16 -6.18 -14.11 -3.00
CA ASN A 16 -7.30 -13.17 -3.03
C ASN A 16 -6.87 -11.69 -2.97
N LEU A 17 -5.58 -11.38 -2.87
CA LEU A 17 -5.11 -10.01 -2.71
C LEU A 17 -5.52 -9.12 -3.89
N GLY A 18 -5.37 -9.62 -5.12
CA GLY A 18 -5.72 -8.87 -6.33
C GLY A 18 -7.19 -8.47 -6.38
N ASP A 19 -8.09 -9.41 -6.07
CA ASP A 19 -9.55 -9.16 -6.08
C ASP A 19 -9.95 -8.15 -5.01
N ILE A 20 -9.36 -8.28 -3.81
CA ILE A 20 -9.57 -7.32 -2.72
C ILE A 20 -9.12 -5.93 -3.17
N LEU A 21 -7.90 -5.78 -3.69
CA LEU A 21 -7.37 -4.48 -4.09
C LEU A 21 -8.19 -3.83 -5.21
N LYS A 22 -8.68 -4.61 -6.18
CA LYS A 22 -9.55 -4.12 -7.27
C LYS A 22 -10.91 -3.61 -6.79
N SER A 23 -11.38 -4.08 -5.63
CA SER A 23 -12.64 -3.60 -5.04
C SER A 23 -12.54 -2.17 -4.46
N PHE A 24 -11.32 -1.64 -4.27
CA PHE A 24 -11.11 -0.31 -3.72
C PHE A 24 -10.80 0.71 -4.83
N LYS A 25 -11.51 1.84 -4.81
CA LYS A 25 -11.25 2.98 -5.72
C LYS A 25 -9.87 3.60 -5.53
N LYS A 26 -9.35 3.57 -4.30
CA LYS A 26 -8.08 4.19 -3.91
C LYS A 26 -7.32 3.20 -3.03
N VAL A 27 -6.10 2.86 -3.44
CA VAL A 27 -5.22 1.95 -2.71
C VAL A 27 -3.97 2.74 -2.31
N LEU A 28 -3.67 2.78 -1.01
CA LEU A 28 -2.44 3.39 -0.49
C LEU A 28 -1.52 2.28 0.01
N VAL A 29 -0.27 2.28 -0.47
CA VAL A 29 0.79 1.36 -0.09
C VAL A 29 1.85 2.15 0.67
N PRO A 30 1.88 2.05 2.02
CA PRO A 30 2.91 2.68 2.82
C PRO A 30 4.15 1.79 2.92
N GLU A 31 5.32 2.36 2.64
CA GLU A 31 6.60 1.64 2.58
C GLU A 31 7.72 2.46 3.22
N ILE A 32 8.64 1.78 3.92
CA ILE A 32 9.91 2.39 4.42
C ILE A 32 11.08 2.15 3.46
N ASN A 33 10.78 2.01 2.18
CA ASN A 33 11.73 1.73 1.11
C ASN A 33 11.39 2.57 -0.14
N ASN A 34 12.15 2.41 -1.22
CA ASN A 34 11.96 3.16 -2.46
C ASN A 34 10.88 2.58 -3.40
N GLY A 35 9.71 2.21 -2.86
CA GLY A 35 8.56 1.74 -3.62
C GLY A 35 8.74 0.37 -4.27
N GLN A 36 9.27 -0.61 -3.54
CA GLN A 36 9.41 -1.98 -4.06
C GLN A 36 8.06 -2.70 -4.11
N LEU A 37 7.25 -2.60 -3.05
CA LEU A 37 5.98 -3.32 -2.95
C LEU A 37 4.95 -2.76 -3.95
N ILE A 38 4.84 -1.44 -4.04
CA ILE A 38 3.95 -0.77 -5.00
C ILE A 38 4.24 -1.15 -6.45
N LYS A 39 5.53 -1.28 -6.82
CA LYS A 39 5.92 -1.71 -8.18
C LYS A 39 5.41 -3.12 -8.46
N ILE A 40 5.61 -4.05 -7.54
CA ILE A 40 5.15 -5.43 -7.70
C ILE A 40 3.62 -5.49 -7.74
N ILE A 41 2.92 -4.73 -6.89
CA ILE A 41 1.45 -4.69 -6.87
C ILE A 41 0.90 -4.14 -8.19
N ARG A 42 1.47 -3.04 -8.70
CA ARG A 42 1.08 -2.44 -9.99
C ARG A 42 1.33 -3.41 -11.15
N ASP A 43 2.47 -4.08 -11.16
CA ASP A 43 2.86 -5.04 -12.20
C ASP A 43 1.96 -6.29 -12.19
N GLN A 44 1.73 -6.90 -11.01
CA GLN A 44 0.98 -8.15 -10.91
C GLN A 44 -0.54 -7.98 -11.00
N TYR A 45 -1.09 -6.87 -10.51
CA TYR A 45 -2.54 -6.69 -10.41
C TYR A 45 -3.10 -5.59 -11.31
N LEU A 46 -2.24 -4.82 -12.00
CA LEU A 46 -2.62 -3.72 -12.90
C LEU A 46 -3.54 -2.68 -12.22
N ILE A 47 -3.29 -2.39 -10.95
CA ILE A 47 -4.05 -1.40 -10.18
C ILE A 47 -3.24 -0.10 -10.03
N ASP A 48 -3.92 1.05 -10.04
CA ASP A 48 -3.29 2.34 -9.70
C ASP A 48 -3.16 2.50 -8.18
N ALA A 49 -2.22 1.74 -7.60
CA ALA A 49 -1.85 1.90 -6.20
C ALA A 49 -1.06 3.20 -6.02
N LYS A 50 -1.33 3.98 -4.96
CA LYS A 50 -0.57 5.18 -4.56
C LYS A 50 0.44 4.80 -3.49
N GLY A 51 1.67 5.32 -3.59
CA GLY A 51 2.76 4.98 -2.68
C GLY A 51 3.02 6.09 -1.69
N TYR A 52 3.25 5.72 -0.43
CA TYR A 52 3.86 6.59 0.56
C TYR A 52 5.20 5.99 0.98
N ASN A 53 6.28 6.52 0.42
CA ASN A 53 7.63 5.97 0.55
C ASN A 53 8.45 6.82 1.53
N LYS A 54 8.90 6.23 2.63
CA LYS A 54 9.72 6.89 3.65
C LYS A 54 11.13 6.27 3.71
N ILE A 55 12.13 6.96 3.14
CA ILE A 55 13.52 6.48 3.04
C ILE A 55 14.41 7.14 4.12
N MET A 56 13.89 7.27 5.34
CA MET A 56 14.59 7.97 6.44
C MET A 56 15.10 7.03 7.54
N GLY A 57 14.99 5.71 7.36
CA GLY A 57 15.42 4.72 8.35
C GLY A 57 14.58 4.70 9.64
N VAL A 58 13.50 5.50 9.70
CA VAL A 58 12.57 5.56 10.83
C VAL A 58 11.19 5.05 10.42
N PRO A 59 10.41 4.46 11.35
CA PRO A 59 9.06 4.01 11.08
C PRO A 59 8.14 5.13 10.60
N ILE A 60 7.08 4.74 9.89
CA ILE A 60 5.99 5.65 9.55
C ILE A 60 5.13 5.83 10.79
N THR A 61 4.92 7.07 11.20
CA THR A 61 4.13 7.40 12.39
C THR A 61 2.63 7.39 12.09
N LYS A 62 1.83 7.27 13.15
CA LYS A 62 0.36 7.32 13.04
C LYS A 62 -0.14 8.66 12.47
N SER A 63 0.54 9.76 12.78
CA SER A 63 0.18 11.09 12.28
C SER A 63 0.41 11.22 10.78
N GLU A 64 1.58 10.79 10.31
CA GLU A 64 1.91 10.77 8.88
C GLU A 64 0.89 9.94 8.08
N MET A 65 0.56 8.73 8.56
CA MET A 65 -0.46 7.89 7.93
C MET A 65 -1.82 8.57 7.85
N LYS A 66 -2.26 9.21 8.95
CA LYS A 66 -3.56 9.89 8.99
C LYS A 66 -3.62 11.05 8.00
N GLU A 67 -2.56 11.85 7.91
CA GLU A 67 -2.49 12.96 6.96
C GLU A 67 -2.51 12.46 5.53
N GLU A 68 -1.71 11.43 5.22
CA GLU A 68 -1.64 10.91 3.86
C GLU A 68 -2.95 10.27 3.40
N ILE A 69 -3.61 9.52 4.29
CA ILE A 69 -4.95 8.96 4.03
C ILE A 69 -5.94 10.10 3.74
N LYS A 70 -5.91 11.21 4.50
CA LYS A 70 -6.81 12.35 4.29
C LYS A 70 -6.60 13.05 2.95
N LYS A 71 -5.35 13.17 2.47
CA LYS A 71 -5.06 13.77 1.15
C LYS A 71 -5.63 12.93 0.00
N ILE A 72 -5.68 11.62 0.20
CA ILE A 72 -6.09 10.68 -0.83
C ILE A 72 -7.61 10.50 -0.83
N LEU A 73 -8.30 10.59 0.31
CA LEU A 73 -9.76 10.50 0.42
C LEU A 73 -10.48 11.53 -0.45
#